data_AF-A0AAQ4QMA6-F1
#
_entry.id   AF-A0AAQ4QMA6-F1
#
_cell.length_a   1.000
_cell.length_b   1.000
_cell.length_c   1.000
_cell.angle_alpha   90.00
_cell.angle_beta   90.00
_cell.angle_gamma   90.00
#
_symmetry.space_group_name_H-M   'P 1'
#
loop_
_entity.id
_entity.type
_entity.pdbx_description
1 polymer ?
#
loop_
_entity_poly.entity_id
_entity_poly.type
_entity_poly.pdbx_seq_one_letter_code
_entity_poly.pdbx_strand_id
1 'polypeptide(L)'
;MRSVAAFLVVLGSVGLIGCKPSSSCPRGQFLLRKQQCVLCHPTCSECDGQELFQCTTCGVGQVQDPDTGECIDCEMGCKTCSTEDPEICNSCAEGYFLFRHQCRRHCPQSTYEDWGRGLCLPCPAPCTDCRGNARCLACQPGYFLN
;
A
#
# COMPACT_ATOMS: atom_id res chain seq x y z
N MET A 1 13.97 -2.37 -65.01
CA MET A 1 13.46 -3.53 -65.77
C MET A 1 12.33 -4.17 -64.97
N ARG A 2 11.09 -4.08 -65.50
CA ARG A 2 9.88 -4.90 -65.25
C ARG A 2 9.31 -4.91 -63.81
N SER A 3 8.22 -4.15 -63.53
CA SER A 3 6.78 -4.41 -63.77
C SER A 3 6.13 -5.22 -62.63
N VAL A 4 5.32 -4.62 -61.75
CA VAL A 4 3.86 -4.26 -61.80
C VAL A 4 2.98 -5.34 -61.14
N ALA A 5 2.42 -4.98 -59.96
CA ALA A 5 1.07 -5.21 -59.41
C ALA A 5 0.54 -6.67 -59.24
N ALA A 6 -0.43 -7.04 -58.39
CA ALA A 6 -1.50 -6.29 -57.73
C ALA A 6 -2.28 -7.19 -56.72
N PHE A 7 -2.95 -6.53 -55.74
CA PHE A 7 -4.19 -6.90 -55.03
C PHE A 7 -4.30 -8.21 -54.20
N LEU A 8 -4.60 -8.06 -52.90
CA LEU A 8 -5.94 -8.31 -52.37
C LEU A 8 -6.09 -7.68 -50.97
N VAL A 9 -7.21 -6.98 -50.80
CA VAL A 9 -7.64 -6.28 -49.60
C VAL A 9 -8.05 -7.30 -48.53
N VAL A 10 -7.49 -7.21 -47.33
CA VAL A 10 -8.19 -7.65 -46.11
C VAL A 10 -8.33 -6.43 -45.21
N LEU A 11 -9.56 -5.90 -45.17
CA LEU A 11 -10.00 -4.92 -44.19
C LEU A 11 -10.01 -5.60 -42.82
N GLY A 12 -9.02 -5.28 -42.01
CA GLY A 12 -8.94 -5.68 -40.62
C GLY A 12 -7.70 -5.01 -40.05
N SER A 13 -7.88 -4.15 -39.06
CA SER A 13 -6.82 -3.43 -38.36
C SER A 13 -5.71 -4.39 -37.89
N VAL A 14 -4.71 -4.63 -38.74
CA VAL A 14 -3.43 -5.19 -38.31
C VAL A 14 -2.73 -4.03 -37.61
N GLY A 15 -3.09 -3.84 -36.34
CA GLY A 15 -2.30 -3.03 -35.44
C GLY A 15 -0.88 -3.54 -35.53
N LEU A 16 0.03 -2.69 -36.00
CA LEU A 16 1.45 -2.98 -36.00
C LEU A 16 1.84 -3.47 -34.59
N ILE A 17 2.15 -4.75 -34.44
CA ILE A 17 2.79 -5.30 -33.24
C ILE A 17 4.25 -4.83 -33.30
N GLY A 18 4.45 -3.54 -33.07
CA GLY A 18 5.75 -2.89 -33.00
C GLY A 18 6.05 -2.55 -31.55
N CYS A 19 7.29 -2.78 -31.12
CA CYS A 19 7.78 -2.26 -29.84
C CYS A 19 7.76 -0.72 -29.92
N LYS A 20 6.77 -0.07 -29.30
CA LYS A 20 6.75 1.38 -29.16
C LYS A 20 7.87 1.75 -28.17
N PRO A 21 8.78 2.70 -28.48
CA PRO A 21 9.75 3.15 -27.49
C PRO A 21 8.98 3.83 -26.36
N SER A 22 8.90 3.15 -25.21
CA SER A 22 8.38 3.77 -24.01
C SER A 22 9.53 4.56 -23.42
N SER A 23 9.43 5.89 -23.45
CA SER A 23 10.33 6.77 -22.70
C SER A 23 10.16 6.64 -21.18
N SER A 24 9.35 5.68 -20.73
CA SER A 24 9.10 5.27 -19.36
C SER A 24 8.98 3.75 -19.29
N CYS A 25 9.45 3.13 -18.21
CA CYS A 25 9.24 1.70 -18.00
C CYS A 25 7.93 1.44 -17.23
N PRO A 26 7.36 0.23 -17.32
CA PRO A 26 6.32 -0.22 -16.40
C PRO A 26 6.77 -0.13 -14.93
N ARG A 27 5.81 -0.17 -13.99
CA ARG A 27 6.12 -0.18 -12.55
C ARG A 27 7.06 -1.31 -12.16
N GLY A 28 7.95 -1.04 -11.20
CA GLY A 28 9.01 -1.96 -10.78
C GLY A 28 10.18 -2.05 -11.75
N GLN A 29 10.30 -1.13 -12.72
CA GLN A 29 11.40 -1.07 -13.68
C GLN A 29 11.93 0.35 -13.85
N PHE A 30 13.22 0.48 -14.16
CA PHE A 30 13.87 1.75 -14.49
C PHE A 30 14.57 1.69 -15.86
N LEU A 31 14.82 2.87 -16.45
CA LEU A 31 15.40 3.03 -17.78
C LEU A 31 16.94 3.04 -17.71
N LEU A 32 17.57 1.92 -18.03
CA LEU A 32 19.02 1.82 -18.17
C LEU A 32 19.45 2.29 -19.58
N ARG A 33 20.35 3.28 -19.64
CA ARG A 33 20.93 3.82 -20.90
C ARG A 33 19.91 4.21 -21.97
N LYS A 34 18.72 4.67 -21.57
CA LYS A 34 17.63 5.15 -22.45
C LYS A 34 17.04 4.11 -23.43
N GLN A 35 17.33 2.82 -23.27
CA GLN A 35 16.89 1.80 -24.23
C GLN A 35 16.47 0.47 -23.62
N GLN A 36 16.82 0.18 -22.36
CA GLN A 36 16.47 -1.08 -21.71
C GLN A 36 15.78 -0.83 -20.38
N CYS A 37 14.62 -1.46 -20.19
CA CYS A 37 13.99 -1.53 -18.88
C CYS A 37 14.60 -2.67 -18.07
N VAL A 38 15.03 -2.36 -16.86
CA VAL A 38 15.61 -3.32 -15.91
C VAL A 38 14.78 -3.29 -14.63
N LEU A 39 14.62 -4.45 -14.00
CA LEU A 39 13.84 -4.59 -12.77
C LEU A 39 14.52 -3.86 -11.59
N CYS A 40 13.69 -3.25 -10.74
CA CYS A 40 14.11 -2.77 -9.43
C CYS A 40 14.50 -3.94 -8.50
N HIS A 41 15.19 -3.62 -7.41
CA HIS A 41 15.35 -4.56 -6.31
C HIS A 41 13.95 -4.98 -5.77
N PRO A 42 13.73 -6.27 -5.38
CA PRO A 42 12.41 -6.78 -4.99
C PRO A 42 11.74 -6.05 -3.80
N THR A 43 12.52 -5.35 -2.99
CA THR A 43 12.02 -4.54 -1.86
C THR A 43 11.48 -3.17 -2.30
N CYS A 44 11.52 -2.86 -3.59
CA CYS A 44 11.22 -1.52 -4.10
C CYS A 44 10.10 -1.56 -5.12
N SER A 45 9.12 -0.68 -4.92
CA SER A 45 8.00 -0.53 -5.85
C SER A 45 8.40 0.30 -7.07
N GLU A 46 9.25 1.31 -6.86
CA GLU A 46 9.80 2.18 -7.90
C GLU A 46 11.26 2.52 -7.54
N CYS A 47 12.10 2.68 -8.55
CA CYS A 47 13.55 2.88 -8.41
C CYS A 47 14.13 3.71 -9.55
N ASP A 48 15.29 4.32 -9.33
CA ASP A 48 16.09 4.99 -10.36
C ASP A 48 17.35 4.20 -10.75
N GLY A 49 17.56 3.05 -10.09
CA GLY A 49 18.62 2.11 -10.40
C GLY A 49 18.37 0.72 -9.80
N GLN A 50 19.36 -0.16 -9.90
CA GLN A 50 19.20 -1.58 -9.56
C GLN A 50 19.57 -1.90 -8.10
N GLU A 51 20.26 -0.97 -7.43
CA GLU A 51 20.76 -1.19 -6.08
C GLU A 51 19.68 -0.97 -5.01
N LEU A 52 19.87 -1.56 -3.82
CA LEU A 52 18.93 -1.50 -2.68
C LEU A 52 18.63 -0.07 -2.19
N PHE A 53 19.58 0.85 -2.34
CA PHE A 53 19.48 2.25 -1.89
C PHE A 53 18.96 3.20 -2.99
N GLN A 54 18.67 2.68 -4.20
CA GLN A 54 18.20 3.45 -5.36
C GLN A 54 16.68 3.44 -5.50
N CYS A 55 16.00 3.31 -4.37
CA CYS A 55 14.55 3.17 -4.33
C CYS A 55 13.90 4.53 -4.13
N THR A 56 13.00 4.89 -5.04
CA THR A 56 12.24 6.13 -4.98
C THR A 56 10.93 5.94 -4.23
N THR A 57 10.40 4.70 -4.25
CA THR A 57 9.15 4.33 -3.59
C THR A 57 9.26 2.92 -3.01
N CYS A 58 9.09 2.78 -1.70
CA CYS A 58 9.09 1.49 -1.00
C CYS A 58 7.76 0.74 -1.18
N GLY A 59 7.78 -0.57 -0.90
CA GLY A 59 6.58 -1.42 -0.87
C GLY A 59 5.55 -1.02 0.18
N VAL A 60 4.36 -1.62 0.10
CA VAL A 60 3.35 -1.50 1.14
C VAL A 60 3.87 -2.18 2.41
N GLY A 61 3.72 -1.50 3.57
CA GLY A 61 4.27 -1.98 4.82
C GLY A 61 5.77 -1.79 4.94
N GLN A 62 6.37 -0.91 4.14
CA GLN A 62 7.78 -0.55 4.20
C GLN A 62 7.95 0.97 4.21
N VAL A 63 9.09 1.42 4.73
CA VAL A 63 9.49 2.82 4.75
C VAL A 63 10.96 2.94 4.39
N GLN A 64 11.36 4.07 3.81
CA GLN A 64 12.75 4.32 3.49
C GLN A 64 13.50 4.72 4.76
N ASP A 65 14.59 4.03 5.04
CA ASP A 65 15.55 4.39 6.07
C ASP A 65 16.28 5.69 5.65
N PRO A 66 16.26 6.74 6.48
CA PRO A 66 16.85 8.04 6.12
C PRO A 66 18.39 8.02 6.09
N ASP A 67 19.03 7.06 6.75
CA ASP A 67 20.49 6.96 6.84
C ASP A 67 21.06 6.12 5.68
N THR A 68 20.40 5.03 5.30
CA THR A 68 20.87 4.10 4.26
C THR A 68 20.17 4.26 2.91
N GLY A 69 18.98 4.85 2.89
CA GLY A 69 18.11 4.91 1.71
C GLY A 69 17.45 3.57 1.35
N GLU A 70 17.62 2.55 2.19
CA GLU A 70 17.03 1.22 1.99
C GLU A 70 15.57 1.19 2.43
N CYS A 71 14.77 0.32 1.81
CA CYS A 71 13.41 0.07 2.27
C CYS A 71 13.41 -0.97 3.39
N ILE A 72 12.97 -0.56 4.58
CA ILE A 72 12.86 -1.40 5.77
C ILE A 72 11.39 -1.72 6.06
N ASP A 73 11.14 -2.89 6.65
CA ASP A 73 9.78 -3.34 6.96
C ASP A 73 9.22 -2.62 8.19
N CYS A 74 7.96 -2.23 8.11
CA CYS A 74 7.18 -1.73 9.23
C CYS A 74 6.75 -2.88 10.16
N GLU A 75 6.24 -2.52 11.35
CA GLU A 75 5.56 -3.46 12.25
C GLU A 75 4.41 -4.23 11.56
N MET A 76 4.14 -5.44 12.04
CA MET A 76 3.17 -6.34 11.42
C MET A 76 1.77 -5.72 11.34
N GLY A 77 1.16 -5.81 10.16
CA GLY A 77 -0.20 -5.31 9.91
C GLY A 77 -0.26 -3.82 9.59
N CYS A 78 0.89 -3.14 9.53
CA CYS A 78 0.96 -1.75 9.12
C CYS A 78 1.04 -1.63 7.60
N LYS A 79 0.25 -0.69 7.07
CA LYS A 79 0.28 -0.34 5.65
C LYS A 79 1.31 0.76 5.39
N THR A 80 1.44 1.69 6.32
CA THR A 80 2.50 2.71 6.36
C THR A 80 2.95 2.93 7.80
N CYS A 81 4.24 3.18 8.00
CA CYS A 81 4.84 3.53 9.29
C CYS A 81 5.62 4.85 9.21
N SER A 82 6.14 5.31 10.35
CA SER A 82 6.99 6.49 10.44
C SER A 82 8.36 6.21 9.83
N THR A 83 8.95 7.23 9.20
CA THR A 83 10.33 7.17 8.69
C THR A 83 11.37 7.18 9.80
N GLU A 84 11.02 7.71 10.98
CA GLU A 84 11.91 7.78 12.14
C GLU A 84 11.85 6.51 13.01
N ASP A 85 10.70 5.82 12.98
CA ASP A 85 10.44 4.65 13.81
C ASP A 85 9.46 3.69 13.11
N PRO A 86 9.96 2.57 12.54
CA PRO A 86 9.13 1.58 11.86
C PRO A 86 8.09 0.89 12.74
N GLU A 87 8.21 0.99 14.08
CA GLU A 87 7.23 0.48 15.03
C GLU A 87 5.99 1.40 15.12
N ILE A 88 6.12 2.66 14.73
CA ILE A 88 5.03 3.64 14.76
C ILE A 88 4.25 3.58 13.45
N CYS A 89 3.05 3.01 13.51
CA CYS A 89 2.20 2.87 12.35
C CYS A 89 1.29 4.08 12.14
N ASN A 90 1.27 4.56 10.90
CA ASN A 90 0.44 5.67 10.44
C ASN A 90 -0.88 5.19 9.83
N SER A 91 -0.87 3.99 9.24
CA SER A 91 -2.06 3.34 8.72
C SER A 91 -1.94 1.82 8.76
N CYS A 92 -3.08 1.14 8.79
CA CYS A 92 -3.14 -0.32 8.90
C CYS A 92 -3.54 -0.98 7.59
N ALA A 93 -3.07 -2.20 7.40
CA ALA A 93 -3.51 -3.09 6.34
C ALA A 93 -4.98 -3.49 6.55
N GLU A 94 -5.61 -3.97 5.49
CA GLU A 94 -7.00 -4.43 5.55
C GLU A 94 -7.17 -5.54 6.60
N GLY A 95 -8.25 -5.46 7.39
CA GLY A 95 -8.49 -6.37 8.52
C GLY A 95 -7.75 -6.03 9.81
N TYR A 96 -7.01 -4.92 9.86
CA TYR A 96 -6.41 -4.36 11.06
C TYR A 96 -6.99 -2.99 11.39
N PHE A 97 -6.96 -2.63 12.67
CA PHE A 97 -7.45 -1.37 13.21
C PHE A 97 -6.31 -0.63 13.90
N LEU A 98 -6.20 0.67 13.63
CA LEU A 98 -5.20 1.52 14.26
C LEU A 98 -5.63 1.88 15.68
N PHE A 99 -4.76 1.60 16.64
CA PHE A 99 -4.91 1.99 18.04
C PHE A 99 -3.56 2.44 18.60
N ARG A 100 -3.45 3.72 18.99
CA ARG A 100 -2.23 4.31 19.56
C ARG A 100 -0.97 3.99 18.73
N HIS A 101 -1.06 4.24 17.42
CA HIS A 101 0.01 3.96 16.45
C HIS A 101 0.37 2.49 16.22
N GLN A 102 -0.44 1.55 16.70
CA GLN A 102 -0.25 0.12 16.45
C GLN A 102 -1.44 -0.46 15.72
N CYS A 103 -1.19 -1.35 14.77
CA CYS A 103 -2.22 -2.05 14.04
C CYS A 103 -2.58 -3.36 14.75
N ARG A 104 -3.87 -3.55 15.03
CA ARG A 104 -4.37 -4.72 15.78
C ARG A 104 -5.56 -5.33 15.08
N ARG A 105 -5.69 -6.67 15.14
CA ARG A 105 -6.89 -7.35 14.60
C ARG A 105 -8.14 -7.11 15.44
N HIS A 106 -7.96 -6.92 16.75
CA HIS A 106 -9.04 -6.66 17.69
C HIS A 106 -8.70 -5.44 18.54
N CYS A 107 -9.69 -4.59 18.73
CA CYS A 107 -9.56 -3.40 19.56
C CYS A 107 -9.53 -3.78 21.06
N PRO A 108 -8.73 -3.09 21.88
CA PRO A 108 -8.67 -3.35 23.31
C PRO A 108 -9.97 -2.96 24.04
N GLN A 109 -10.07 -3.32 25.32
CA GLN A 109 -11.22 -2.95 26.16
C GLN A 109 -11.50 -1.44 26.16
N SER A 110 -12.77 -1.08 26.37
CA SER A 110 -13.26 0.30 26.28
C SER A 110 -13.16 0.94 24.90
N THR A 111 -12.91 0.13 23.85
CA THR A 111 -12.90 0.59 22.47
C THR A 111 -13.65 -0.39 21.56
N TYR A 112 -14.11 0.07 20.40
CA TYR A 112 -14.78 -0.73 19.39
C TYR A 112 -14.16 -0.53 18.01
N GLU A 113 -14.36 -1.54 17.15
CA GLU A 113 -13.87 -1.59 15.77
C GLU A 113 -14.72 -0.71 14.84
N ASP A 114 -14.13 0.36 14.30
CA ASP A 114 -14.74 1.19 13.25
C ASP A 114 -14.24 0.74 11.88
N TRP A 115 -14.99 -0.17 11.25
CA TRP A 115 -14.66 -0.76 9.94
C TRP A 115 -14.60 0.27 8.81
N GLY A 116 -15.33 1.38 8.93
CA GLY A 116 -15.32 2.44 7.92
C GLY A 116 -14.01 3.21 7.89
N ARG A 117 -13.39 3.43 9.05
CA ARG A 117 -12.12 4.16 9.18
C ARG A 117 -10.91 3.26 9.43
N GLY A 118 -11.11 1.99 9.77
CA GLY A 118 -10.04 1.09 10.19
C GLY A 118 -9.39 1.55 11.50
N LEU A 119 -10.18 2.10 12.43
CA LEU A 119 -9.70 2.64 13.70
C LEU A 119 -10.35 1.93 14.89
N CYS A 120 -9.64 1.88 16.01
CA CYS A 120 -10.23 1.58 17.30
C CYS A 120 -10.71 2.88 17.96
N LEU A 121 -12.01 2.98 18.21
CA LEU A 121 -12.62 4.17 18.78
C LEU A 121 -13.11 3.92 20.20
N PRO A 122 -13.02 4.91 21.10
CA PRO A 122 -13.48 4.75 22.46
C PRO A 122 -14.98 4.52 22.52
N CYS A 123 -15.40 3.64 23.43
CA CYS A 123 -16.81 3.49 23.77
C CYS A 123 -17.35 4.80 24.38
N PRO A 124 -18.62 5.15 24.11
CA PRO A 124 -19.24 6.33 24.72
C PRO A 124 -19.35 6.12 26.23
N ALA A 125 -18.87 7.07 27.03
CA ALA A 125 -19.03 7.01 28.49
C ALA A 125 -20.54 7.02 28.86
N PRO A 126 -20.98 6.25 29.88
CA PRO A 126 -20.22 5.45 30.86
C PRO A 126 -20.05 3.96 30.45
N CYS A 127 -19.94 3.67 29.16
CA CYS A 127 -19.82 2.30 28.65
C CYS A 127 -18.37 1.79 28.67
N THR A 128 -18.16 0.56 29.17
CA THR A 128 -16.86 -0.12 29.20
C THR A 128 -16.68 -1.16 28.10
N ASP A 129 -17.78 -1.67 27.55
CA ASP A 129 -17.77 -2.55 26.39
C ASP A 129 -18.94 -2.20 25.47
N CYS A 130 -18.68 -1.99 24.19
CA CYS A 130 -19.68 -1.51 23.23
C CYS A 130 -19.49 -2.12 21.85
N ARG A 131 -20.61 -2.23 21.12
CA ARG A 131 -20.63 -2.55 19.70
C ARG A 131 -21.03 -1.31 18.89
N GLY A 132 -20.03 -0.52 18.52
CA GLY A 132 -20.27 0.75 17.87
C GLY A 132 -20.61 1.86 18.87
N ASN A 133 -20.92 3.04 18.34
CA ASN A 133 -21.16 4.25 19.14
C ASN A 133 -22.51 4.28 19.89
N ALA A 134 -23.44 3.39 19.58
CA ALA A 134 -24.81 3.46 20.10
C ALA A 134 -25.26 2.19 20.87
N ARG A 135 -24.47 1.11 20.85
CA ARG A 135 -24.84 -0.15 21.51
C ARG A 135 -23.86 -0.45 22.63
N CYS A 136 -24.24 -0.13 23.85
CA CYS A 136 -23.47 -0.51 25.03
C CYS A 136 -23.77 -1.97 25.42
N LEU A 137 -22.73 -2.72 25.78
CA LEU A 137 -22.77 -4.13 26.19
C LEU A 137 -22.38 -4.31 27.66
N ALA A 138 -21.57 -3.40 28.21
CA ALA A 138 -21.26 -3.34 29.64
C ALA A 138 -21.06 -1.89 30.08
N CYS A 139 -21.58 -1.55 31.25
CA CYS A 139 -21.44 -0.22 31.83
C CYS A 139 -20.38 -0.21 32.94
N GLN A 140 -19.87 0.97 33.25
CA GLN A 140 -19.07 1.20 34.46
C GLN A 140 -19.86 0.84 35.73
N PRO A 141 -19.18 0.48 36.84
CA PRO A 141 -19.85 0.20 38.11
C PRO A 141 -20.78 1.35 38.54
N GLY A 142 -21.99 1.01 38.97
CA GLY A 142 -23.03 1.99 39.35
C GLY A 142 -23.98 2.38 38.20
N TYR A 143 -23.72 1.93 36.98
CA TYR A 143 -24.61 2.09 35.82
C TYR A 143 -25.15 0.73 35.36
N PHE A 144 -26.34 0.72 34.77
CA PHE A 144 -27.01 -0.49 34.30
C PHE A 144 -27.44 -0.33 32.84
N LEU A 145 -27.49 -1.44 32.10
CA LEU A 145 -28.13 -1.48 30.78
C LEU A 145 -29.64 -1.37 30.96
N ASN A 146 -30.29 -0.59 30.11
CA ASN A 146 -31.75 -0.45 30.04
C ASN A 146 -32.28 -1.14 28.79
#